data_AF-A0A7C5NWC4-F1
#
_entry.id   AF-A0A7C5NWC4-F1
#
_cell.length_a   1.000
_cell.length_b   1.000
_cell.length_c   1.000
_cell.angle_alpha   90.00
_cell.angle_beta   90.00
_cell.angle_gamma   90.00
#
_symmetry.space_group_name_H-M   'P 1'
#
loop_
_entity.id
_entity.type
_entity.pdbx_description
1 polymer ?
#
loop_
_entity_poly.entity_id
_entity_poly.type
_entity_poly.pdbx_seq_one_letter_code
_entity_poly.pdbx_strand_id
1 'polypeptide(L)'
;MEGKKKKRSGLSWIEEILSEEAAPLEDIIKEGQREEKPRAEEEPSSIIPEIKTPSRPPSAKSQRETSLEDILKSTGGSPKVPLPTYYGEEVKVLDVYGNVRILRVKGEPIPIYEIRLPKLSEEEEKLVRIVRDRAIAEIQIDPESIPDPEERRRIFGRAVKNIMRELAPAISEARMDILVNLVVQNMIGYGKLDPLVRDDNLEEVMVIGTRKPVYVWHRKFYMCKTNIAFDDEREILNIIERIARQVGRRIDQQTPLLDARLPDGSRVNATIRPISLDGPTLTIRKFKKDPLTIIDLLKYGTFNLEIASLLWVFVDGLGVKPANVLVAGGTGSGKTTTLNALAMFIPPSERVISIEDTAELQLPIEHWVRLETRPPNIEGRGEITMDDLVKNTLRMRPDRIIVGEVRGPEARTMFTAMNTGHNGALYDFSVIQLSNGKFVLIGDLVEEL
;
A
#
# COMPACT_ATOMS: atom_id res chain seq x y z
N MET A 1 40.83 55.83 -1.06
CA MET A 1 41.34 55.52 0.30
C MET A 1 40.20 54.87 1.06
N GLU A 2 39.93 53.59 0.83
CA GLU A 2 40.54 52.41 1.49
C GLU A 2 40.22 52.37 3.00
N GLY A 3 39.56 51.30 3.48
CA GLY A 3 39.48 51.05 4.92
C GLY A 3 38.33 50.20 5.49
N LYS A 4 38.32 48.89 5.20
CA LYS A 4 37.78 47.78 6.03
C LYS A 4 36.26 47.61 6.21
N LYS A 5 35.67 46.76 5.35
CA LYS A 5 34.52 45.90 5.67
C LYS A 5 34.92 44.92 6.80
N LYS A 6 34.30 45.01 7.97
CA LYS A 6 34.25 43.90 8.94
C LYS A 6 33.29 42.84 8.38
N LYS A 7 33.81 41.69 7.96
CA LYS A 7 33.00 40.47 7.78
C LYS A 7 32.40 40.11 9.14
N ARG A 8 31.07 40.10 9.26
CA ARG A 8 30.39 39.30 10.29
C ARG A 8 30.63 37.83 9.91
N SER A 9 31.39 37.11 10.71
CA SER A 9 31.41 35.65 10.67
C SER A 9 30.00 35.18 11.06
N GLY A 10 29.31 34.49 10.16
CA GLY A 10 28.10 33.76 10.53
C GLY A 10 28.54 32.63 11.45
N LEU A 11 28.22 32.76 12.74
CA LEU A 11 28.21 31.60 13.62
C LEU A 11 27.15 30.63 13.08
N SER A 12 27.45 29.34 13.15
CA SER A 12 26.49 28.28 12.84
C SER A 12 25.33 28.38 13.85
N TRP A 13 24.09 28.16 13.42
CA TRP A 13 22.92 28.04 14.33
C TRP A 13 23.16 27.07 15.49
N ILE A 14 24.10 26.14 15.33
CA ILE A 14 24.53 25.18 16.36
C ILE A 14 25.27 25.89 17.52
N GLU A 15 26.04 26.95 17.26
CA GLU A 15 26.76 27.71 18.29
C GLU A 15 25.80 28.61 19.11
N GLU A 16 24.67 29.01 18.55
CA GLU A 16 23.62 29.78 19.24
C GLU A 16 22.84 28.91 20.24
N ILE A 17 22.54 27.65 19.88
CA ILE A 17 21.84 26.67 20.73
C ILE A 17 22.69 26.22 21.93
N LEU A 18 24.02 26.21 21.78
CA LEU A 18 24.95 25.72 22.81
C LEU A 18 25.41 26.81 23.82
N SER A 19 24.96 28.05 23.66
CA SER A 19 25.26 29.12 24.62
C SER A 19 24.25 29.10 25.79
N GLU A 20 24.74 29.20 27.03
CA GLU A 20 23.95 29.09 28.28
C GLU A 20 22.90 30.21 28.51
N GLU A 21 22.59 31.02 27.50
CA GLU A 21 21.59 32.10 27.56
C GLU A 21 20.45 31.95 26.52
N ALA A 22 20.18 30.75 26.01
CA ALA A 22 19.10 30.54 25.04
C ALA A 22 17.69 30.57 25.69
N ALA A 23 16.80 31.41 25.16
CA ALA A 23 15.38 31.46 25.55
C ALA A 23 14.63 30.17 25.16
N PRO A 24 13.51 29.84 25.83
CA PRO A 24 12.78 28.59 25.59
C PRO A 24 12.36 28.40 24.13
N LEU A 25 12.50 27.17 23.62
CA LEU A 25 12.24 26.75 22.23
C LEU A 25 10.87 27.19 21.66
N GLU A 26 9.89 27.44 22.53
CA GLU A 26 8.53 27.83 22.17
C GLU A 26 8.42 29.24 21.57
N ASP A 27 9.35 30.14 21.90
CA ASP A 27 9.35 31.52 21.38
C ASP A 27 10.01 31.64 20.01
N ILE A 28 11.03 30.82 19.74
CA ILE A 28 11.71 30.74 18.44
C ILE A 28 10.77 30.19 17.35
N ILE A 29 9.88 29.26 17.72
CA ILE A 29 8.89 28.67 16.80
C ILE A 29 7.80 29.68 16.41
N LYS A 30 7.50 30.66 17.28
CA LYS A 30 6.48 31.68 16.99
C LYS A 30 6.97 32.80 16.07
N GLU A 31 8.25 33.14 16.10
CA GLU A 31 8.82 34.17 15.22
C GLU A 31 9.01 33.68 13.77
N GLY A 32 9.31 32.39 13.57
CA GLY A 32 9.51 31.80 12.24
C GLY A 32 8.24 31.66 11.37
N GLN A 33 7.05 31.92 11.91
CA GLN A 33 5.77 31.77 11.20
C GLN A 33 5.20 33.09 10.64
N ARG A 34 5.90 34.23 10.77
CA ARG A 34 5.34 35.55 10.42
C ARG A 34 5.86 36.23 9.16
N GLU A 35 6.82 35.68 8.44
CA GLU A 35 7.29 36.29 7.19
C GLU A 35 7.46 35.26 6.08
N GLU A 36 6.47 35.19 5.18
CA GLU A 36 6.70 35.14 3.72
C GLU A 36 5.35 35.15 2.97
N LYS A 37 5.10 36.25 2.25
CA LYS A 37 4.22 36.29 1.06
C LYS A 37 5.09 36.71 -0.11
N PRO A 38 5.03 36.01 -1.25
CA PRO A 38 4.96 36.77 -2.50
C PRO A 38 3.99 36.21 -3.56
N ARG A 39 3.28 37.19 -4.15
CA ARG A 39 2.82 37.39 -5.54
C ARG A 39 2.09 36.29 -6.34
N ALA A 40 0.97 36.74 -6.91
CA ALA A 40 0.19 36.08 -7.94
C ALA A 40 0.95 35.97 -9.27
N GLU A 41 0.89 34.80 -9.89
CA GLU A 41 1.31 34.52 -11.26
C GLU A 41 0.09 34.11 -12.09
N GLU A 42 0.11 34.54 -13.35
CA GLU A 42 -0.96 34.54 -14.34
C GLU A 42 -1.28 33.12 -14.88
N GLU A 43 -2.55 32.86 -15.20
CA GLU A 43 -3.02 31.61 -15.80
C GLU A 43 -2.48 31.40 -17.23
N PRO A 44 -1.95 30.21 -17.59
CA PRO A 44 -1.76 29.85 -18.99
C PRO A 44 -3.03 29.22 -19.58
N SER A 45 -3.39 29.76 -20.74
CA SER A 45 -4.52 29.45 -21.60
C SER A 45 -4.75 27.96 -21.92
N SER A 46 -6.03 27.60 -21.92
CA SER A 46 -6.64 26.36 -22.41
C SER A 46 -6.24 25.97 -23.84
N ILE A 47 -5.79 24.73 -24.04
CA ILE A 47 -5.83 24.05 -25.35
C ILE A 47 -6.51 22.69 -25.14
N ILE A 48 -7.81 22.63 -25.45
CA ILE A 48 -8.58 21.39 -25.58
C ILE A 48 -8.76 21.15 -27.09
N PRO A 49 -8.44 19.98 -27.65
CA PRO A 49 -8.78 19.68 -29.05
C PRO A 49 -10.29 19.42 -29.18
N GLU A 50 -10.93 20.10 -30.14
CA GLU A 50 -12.34 19.90 -30.51
C GLU A 50 -12.61 18.46 -31.00
N ILE A 51 -13.60 17.82 -30.39
CA ILE A 51 -14.19 16.56 -30.87
C ILE A 51 -15.23 16.90 -31.94
N LYS A 52 -14.96 16.56 -33.20
CA LYS A 52 -15.93 16.67 -34.30
C LYS A 52 -17.01 15.58 -34.19
N THR A 53 -18.26 15.97 -34.03
CA THR A 53 -19.44 15.10 -34.19
C THR A 53 -19.69 14.76 -35.67
N PRO A 54 -19.91 13.48 -36.05
CA PRO A 54 -20.38 13.14 -37.38
C PRO A 54 -21.90 13.40 -37.52
N SER A 55 -22.27 13.85 -38.72
CA SER A 55 -23.63 14.13 -39.18
C SER A 55 -24.54 12.89 -39.26
N ARG A 56 -25.81 13.06 -38.89
CA ARG A 56 -26.94 12.13 -39.02
C ARG A 56 -27.13 11.59 -40.45
N PRO A 57 -27.41 10.29 -40.65
CA PRO A 57 -28.10 9.79 -41.84
C PRO A 57 -29.63 9.64 -41.61
N PRO A 58 -30.43 9.52 -42.69
CA PRO A 58 -31.88 9.72 -42.66
C PRO A 58 -32.70 8.49 -42.23
N SER A 59 -33.93 8.79 -41.85
CA SER A 59 -35.01 7.96 -41.30
C SER A 59 -35.29 6.61 -41.96
N ALA A 60 -35.51 5.57 -41.14
CA ALA A 60 -36.23 4.35 -41.51
C ALA A 60 -37.12 3.79 -40.36
N LYS A 61 -38.44 3.92 -40.56
CA LYS A 61 -39.59 3.12 -40.12
C LYS A 61 -39.55 2.32 -38.78
N SER A 62 -40.27 2.86 -37.79
CA SER A 62 -41.32 2.22 -36.96
C SER A 62 -41.20 0.71 -36.65
N GLN A 63 -40.66 0.38 -35.48
CA GLN A 63 -41.10 -0.77 -34.67
C GLN A 63 -41.33 -0.30 -33.23
N ARG A 64 -42.45 -0.74 -32.64
CA ARG A 64 -42.92 -0.36 -31.29
C ARG A 64 -41.82 -0.56 -30.25
N GLU A 65 -41.40 0.53 -29.61
CA GLU A 65 -40.61 0.51 -28.39
C GLU A 65 -41.50 -0.02 -27.25
N THR A 66 -41.23 -1.23 -26.78
CA THR A 66 -41.83 -1.78 -25.56
C THR A 66 -41.34 -0.96 -24.37
N SER A 67 -42.28 -0.41 -23.61
CA SER A 67 -42.00 0.45 -22.47
C SER A 67 -41.30 -0.32 -21.34
N LEU A 68 -40.46 0.37 -20.56
CA LEU A 68 -39.78 -0.16 -19.36
C LEU A 68 -40.76 -0.78 -18.34
N GLU A 69 -42.03 -0.36 -18.37
CA GLU A 69 -43.11 -0.88 -17.51
C GLU A 69 -43.50 -2.33 -17.86
N ASP A 70 -43.31 -2.77 -19.10
CA ASP A 70 -43.69 -4.11 -19.56
C ASP A 70 -42.66 -5.18 -19.16
N ILE A 71 -41.39 -4.80 -19.05
CA ILE A 71 -40.28 -5.70 -18.66
C ILE A 71 -40.26 -5.91 -17.13
N LEU A 72 -40.73 -4.92 -16.36
CA LEU A 72 -40.75 -4.95 -14.89
C LEU A 72 -41.73 -5.97 -14.30
N LYS A 73 -42.66 -6.52 -15.09
CA LYS A 73 -43.63 -7.52 -14.60
C LYS A 73 -43.13 -8.97 -14.60
N SER A 74 -41.96 -9.26 -15.16
CA SER A 74 -41.42 -10.63 -15.20
C SER A 74 -40.00 -10.69 -14.64
N THR A 75 -39.87 -10.88 -13.33
CA THR A 75 -38.91 -11.82 -12.72
C THR A 75 -39.01 -11.75 -11.20
N GLY A 76 -39.29 -12.90 -10.59
CA GLY A 76 -39.50 -13.08 -9.16
C GLY A 76 -38.24 -12.85 -8.32
N GLY A 77 -38.48 -12.43 -7.08
CA GLY A 77 -37.46 -12.06 -6.11
C GLY A 77 -36.51 -13.20 -5.73
N SER A 78 -35.27 -12.80 -5.42
CA SER A 78 -34.27 -13.66 -4.79
C SER A 78 -34.29 -13.46 -3.27
N PRO A 79 -34.18 -14.51 -2.46
CA PRO A 79 -34.21 -14.39 -1.00
C PRO A 79 -32.89 -13.79 -0.47
N LYS A 80 -32.99 -12.70 0.31
CA LYS A 80 -31.87 -12.05 1.01
C LYS A 80 -31.37 -12.95 2.14
N VAL A 81 -30.06 -13.21 2.19
CA VAL A 81 -29.38 -13.76 3.39
C VAL A 81 -29.52 -12.72 4.52
N PRO A 82 -29.82 -13.13 5.77
CA PRO A 82 -30.01 -12.15 6.83
C PRO A 82 -28.69 -11.44 7.11
N LEU A 83 -28.72 -10.11 7.04
CA LEU A 83 -27.75 -9.27 7.74
C LEU A 83 -27.72 -9.75 9.20
N PRO A 84 -26.55 -9.92 9.84
CA PRO A 84 -26.51 -10.28 11.25
C PRO A 84 -27.22 -9.18 12.03
N THR A 85 -28.42 -9.51 12.47
CA THR A 85 -29.31 -8.60 13.15
C THR A 85 -28.96 -8.76 14.62
N TYR A 86 -27.96 -8.01 15.11
CA TYR A 86 -27.49 -8.09 16.51
C TYR A 86 -28.52 -7.53 17.53
N TYR A 87 -29.80 -7.51 17.18
CA TYR A 87 -30.86 -7.05 18.07
C TYR A 87 -31.11 -8.13 19.13
N GLY A 88 -30.37 -8.05 20.24
CA GLY A 88 -30.58 -8.88 21.43
C GLY A 88 -29.35 -9.21 22.25
N GLU A 89 -28.14 -9.03 21.70
CA GLU A 89 -26.88 -9.35 22.39
C GLU A 89 -26.21 -8.07 22.93
N GLU A 90 -25.47 -8.17 24.04
CA GLU A 90 -24.69 -7.04 24.58
C GLU A 90 -23.60 -6.66 23.57
N VAL A 91 -23.86 -5.65 22.74
CA VAL A 91 -22.92 -5.10 21.77
C VAL A 91 -22.16 -3.93 22.40
N LYS A 92 -20.85 -4.08 22.55
CA LYS A 92 -19.96 -2.99 22.95
C LYS A 92 -19.26 -2.41 21.73
N VAL A 93 -19.43 -1.12 21.49
CA VAL A 93 -18.66 -0.40 20.46
C VAL A 93 -17.24 -0.17 21.00
N LEU A 94 -16.24 -0.72 20.31
CA LEU A 94 -14.83 -0.55 20.67
C LEU A 94 -14.21 0.68 20.01
N ASP A 95 -14.61 0.98 18.78
CA ASP A 95 -14.09 2.12 18.01
C ASP A 95 -15.05 2.53 16.89
N VAL A 96 -14.94 3.78 16.43
CA VAL A 96 -15.69 4.32 15.29
C VAL A 96 -14.81 5.32 14.54
N TYR A 97 -14.64 5.12 13.24
CA TYR A 97 -13.96 6.08 12.37
C TYR A 97 -14.51 5.99 10.95
N GLY A 98 -14.65 7.14 10.28
CA GLY A 98 -15.26 7.21 8.95
C GLY A 98 -16.63 6.52 8.90
N ASN A 99 -16.77 5.53 8.01
CA ASN A 99 -17.97 4.68 7.87
C ASN A 99 -17.82 3.29 8.52
N VAL A 100 -16.83 3.11 9.40
CA VAL A 100 -16.46 1.85 10.04
C VAL A 100 -16.80 1.88 11.53
N ARG A 101 -17.30 0.75 12.04
CA ARG A 101 -17.49 0.50 13.48
C ARG A 101 -16.84 -0.81 13.87
N ILE A 102 -16.08 -0.79 14.95
CA ILE A 102 -15.53 -2.02 15.55
C ILE A 102 -16.40 -2.40 16.73
N LEU A 103 -16.99 -3.59 16.67
CA LEU A 103 -17.97 -4.08 17.65
C LEU A 103 -17.42 -5.32 18.36
N ARG A 104 -17.57 -5.38 19.68
CA ARG A 104 -17.44 -6.62 20.45
C ARG A 104 -18.85 -7.12 20.75
N VAL A 105 -19.18 -8.28 20.20
CA VAL A 105 -20.46 -8.95 20.40
C VAL A 105 -20.24 -10.12 21.35
N LYS A 106 -21.09 -10.25 22.37
CA LYS A 106 -21.02 -11.35 23.33
C LYS A 106 -21.31 -12.68 22.64
N GLY A 107 -20.38 -13.63 22.72
CA GLY A 107 -20.49 -14.95 22.08
C GLY A 107 -19.69 -15.10 20.79
N GLU A 108 -19.32 -13.99 20.13
CA GLU A 108 -18.40 -14.03 18.99
C GLU A 108 -16.93 -14.06 19.50
N PRO A 109 -16.08 -14.96 18.99
CA PRO A 109 -14.70 -15.11 19.46
C PRO A 109 -13.85 -13.88 19.13
N ILE A 110 -14.12 -13.22 18.01
CA ILE A 110 -13.37 -12.08 17.47
C ILE A 110 -14.27 -10.84 17.30
N PRO A 111 -13.70 -9.63 17.31
CA PRO A 111 -14.44 -8.41 17.01
C PRO A 111 -15.01 -8.39 15.58
N ILE A 112 -16.03 -7.56 15.40
CA ILE A 112 -16.73 -7.37 14.13
C ILE A 112 -16.35 -6.01 13.57
N TYR A 113 -15.83 -6.02 12.34
CA TYR A 113 -15.52 -4.84 11.55
C TYR A 113 -16.74 -4.54 10.67
N GLU A 114 -17.62 -3.66 11.13
CA GLU A 114 -18.84 -3.29 10.44
C GLU A 114 -18.59 -2.08 9.52
N ILE A 115 -18.69 -2.28 8.20
CA ILE A 115 -18.73 -1.20 7.23
C ILE A 115 -20.17 -0.82 6.96
N ARG A 116 -20.47 0.47 7.13
CA ARG A 116 -21.73 1.05 6.70
C ARG A 116 -21.69 1.31 5.20
N LEU A 117 -22.16 0.32 4.44
CA LEU A 117 -22.41 0.47 3.02
C LEU A 117 -23.74 1.20 2.78
N PRO A 118 -23.86 2.01 1.71
CA PRO A 118 -25.12 2.63 1.35
C PRO A 118 -26.16 1.54 1.05
N LYS A 119 -27.30 1.58 1.74
CA LYS A 119 -28.43 0.70 1.42
C LYS A 119 -29.01 1.13 0.09
N LEU A 120 -29.11 0.22 -0.87
CA LEU A 120 -29.70 0.45 -2.18
C LEU A 120 -31.13 -0.12 -2.21
N SER A 121 -32.04 0.57 -2.90
CA SER A 121 -33.31 -0.03 -3.33
C SER A 121 -33.08 -1.01 -4.48
N GLU A 122 -34.03 -1.90 -4.74
CA GLU A 122 -33.94 -2.80 -5.90
C GLU A 122 -33.85 -2.05 -7.24
N GLU A 123 -34.47 -0.87 -7.31
CA GLU A 123 -34.40 0.02 -8.47
C GLU A 123 -33.00 0.59 -8.65
N GLU A 124 -32.35 1.01 -7.54
CA GLU A 124 -30.98 1.52 -7.58
C GLU A 124 -29.96 0.43 -7.89
N GLU A 125 -30.14 -0.79 -7.39
CA GLU A 125 -29.30 -1.94 -7.75
C GLU A 125 -29.37 -2.22 -9.26
N LYS A 126 -30.58 -2.22 -9.83
CA LYS A 126 -30.80 -2.37 -11.28
C LYS A 126 -30.16 -1.21 -12.04
N LEU A 127 -30.34 0.02 -11.59
CA LEU A 127 -29.76 1.21 -12.21
C LEU A 127 -28.22 1.14 -12.22
N VAL A 128 -27.60 0.81 -11.08
CA VAL A 128 -26.14 0.64 -10.95
C VAL A 128 -25.64 -0.40 -11.94
N ARG A 129 -26.36 -1.51 -12.12
CA ARG A 129 -26.01 -2.55 -13.10
C ARG A 129 -26.09 -2.04 -14.54
N ILE A 130 -27.18 -1.36 -14.91
CA ILE A 130 -27.39 -0.81 -16.25
C ILE A 130 -26.33 0.24 -16.58
N VAL A 131 -26.09 1.18 -15.65
CA VAL A 131 -25.09 2.24 -15.82
C VAL A 131 -23.70 1.63 -15.96
N ARG A 132 -23.35 0.62 -15.15
CA ARG A 132 -22.07 -0.09 -15.26
C ARG A 132 -21.91 -0.74 -16.63
N ASP A 133 -22.90 -1.51 -17.09
CA ASP A 133 -22.81 -2.24 -18.36
C ASP A 133 -22.73 -1.26 -19.55
N ARG A 134 -23.47 -0.14 -19.50
CA ARG A 134 -23.37 0.95 -20.49
C ARG A 134 -22.03 1.67 -20.44
N ALA A 135 -21.52 1.96 -19.24
CA ALA A 135 -20.22 2.61 -19.06
C ALA A 135 -19.07 1.73 -19.57
N ILE A 136 -19.14 0.40 -19.40
CA ILE A 136 -18.16 -0.54 -19.99
C ILE A 136 -18.18 -0.50 -21.53
N ALA A 137 -19.36 -0.33 -22.14
CA ALA A 137 -19.49 -0.28 -23.59
C ALA A 137 -19.09 1.09 -24.19
N GLU A 138 -19.39 2.19 -23.51
CA GLU A 138 -19.16 3.55 -24.02
C GLU A 138 -17.78 4.11 -23.67
N ILE A 139 -17.21 3.75 -22.51
CA ILE A 139 -15.90 4.22 -22.09
C ILE A 139 -14.84 3.36 -22.78
N GLN A 140 -14.30 3.85 -23.90
CA GLN A 140 -13.22 3.21 -24.65
C GLN A 140 -11.83 3.47 -24.07
N ILE A 141 -11.75 4.13 -22.91
CA ILE A 141 -10.48 4.39 -22.23
C ILE A 141 -10.11 3.14 -21.43
N ASP A 142 -8.95 2.57 -21.72
CA ASP A 142 -8.38 1.53 -20.88
C ASP A 142 -8.07 2.12 -19.48
N PRO A 143 -8.68 1.61 -18.40
CA PRO A 143 -8.37 2.07 -17.05
C PRO A 143 -6.88 1.98 -16.68
N GLU A 144 -6.14 1.06 -17.30
CA GLU A 144 -4.71 0.86 -17.03
C GLU A 144 -3.82 1.89 -17.74
N SER A 145 -4.35 2.60 -18.74
CA SER A 145 -3.66 3.70 -19.42
C SER A 145 -3.49 4.97 -18.58
N ILE A 146 -4.22 5.07 -17.45
CA ILE A 146 -4.14 6.19 -16.50
C ILE A 146 -3.47 5.67 -15.22
N PRO A 147 -2.16 5.95 -15.01
CA PRO A 147 -1.41 5.40 -13.89
C PRO A 147 -1.90 5.89 -12.52
N ASP A 148 -2.28 7.17 -12.42
CA ASP A 148 -2.72 7.76 -11.15
C ASP A 148 -4.13 7.27 -10.75
N PRO A 149 -4.28 6.55 -9.63
CA PRO A 149 -5.57 6.02 -9.21
C PRO A 149 -6.63 7.08 -8.92
N GLU A 150 -6.23 8.26 -8.42
CA GLU A 150 -7.16 9.35 -8.10
C GLU A 150 -7.69 10.03 -9.37
N GLU A 151 -6.79 10.36 -10.28
CA GLU A 151 -7.14 10.88 -11.60
C GLU A 151 -8.02 9.90 -12.38
N ARG A 152 -7.67 8.60 -12.36
CA ARG A 152 -8.49 7.56 -12.98
C ARG A 152 -9.90 7.55 -12.41
N ARG A 153 -10.06 7.59 -11.09
CA ARG A 153 -11.38 7.69 -10.46
C ARG A 153 -12.12 8.95 -10.85
N ARG A 154 -11.43 10.09 -10.97
CA ARG A 154 -12.04 11.37 -11.38
C ARG A 154 -12.54 11.36 -12.82
N ILE A 155 -11.80 10.75 -13.74
CA ILE A 155 -12.18 10.64 -15.16
C ILE A 155 -13.38 9.71 -15.33
N PHE A 156 -13.28 8.48 -14.80
CA PHE A 156 -14.37 7.51 -14.86
C PHE A 156 -15.60 7.99 -14.09
N GLY A 157 -15.41 8.64 -12.94
CA GLY A 157 -16.50 9.23 -12.16
C GLY A 157 -17.28 10.28 -12.93
N ARG A 158 -16.61 11.15 -13.69
CA ARG A 158 -17.30 12.12 -14.57
C ARG A 158 -18.10 11.44 -15.67
N ALA A 159 -17.51 10.45 -16.36
CA ALA A 159 -18.19 9.72 -17.42
C ALA A 159 -19.43 8.98 -16.90
N VAL A 160 -19.29 8.24 -15.79
CA VAL A 160 -20.38 7.51 -15.14
C VAL A 160 -21.46 8.47 -14.64
N LYS A 161 -21.09 9.63 -14.07
CA LYS A 161 -22.05 10.64 -13.61
C LYS A 161 -22.90 11.19 -14.76
N ASN A 162 -22.32 11.40 -15.94
CA ASN A 162 -23.07 11.83 -17.12
C ASN A 162 -24.09 10.77 -17.56
N ILE A 163 -23.66 9.51 -17.67
CA ILE A 163 -24.56 8.39 -18.04
C ILE A 163 -25.70 8.24 -17.02
N MET A 164 -25.38 8.39 -15.72
CA MET A 164 -26.37 8.27 -14.65
C MET A 164 -27.37 9.44 -14.66
N ARG A 165 -26.96 10.67 -14.97
CA ARG A 165 -27.86 11.82 -15.14
C ARG A 165 -28.82 11.64 -16.30
N GLU A 166 -28.38 11.04 -17.40
CA GLU A 166 -29.25 10.75 -18.55
C GLU A 166 -30.33 9.73 -18.20
N LEU A 167 -29.95 8.65 -17.52
CA LEU A 167 -30.87 7.54 -17.21
C LEU A 167 -31.78 7.82 -16.01
N ALA A 168 -31.33 8.62 -15.05
CA ALA A 168 -32.05 8.88 -13.81
C ALA A 168 -31.90 10.34 -13.33
N PRO A 169 -32.48 11.31 -14.06
CA PRO A 169 -32.34 12.75 -13.76
C PRO A 169 -33.02 13.18 -12.45
N ALA A 170 -33.93 12.36 -11.92
CA ALA A 170 -34.69 12.67 -10.70
C ALA A 170 -33.91 12.36 -9.39
N ILE A 171 -32.75 11.72 -9.47
CA ILE A 171 -31.93 11.38 -8.29
C ILE A 171 -31.23 12.64 -7.78
N SER A 172 -31.25 12.86 -6.46
CA SER A 172 -30.55 14.01 -5.86
C SER A 172 -29.03 13.92 -6.07
N GLU A 173 -28.35 15.07 -6.19
CA GLU A 173 -26.89 15.11 -6.41
C GLU A 173 -26.11 14.30 -5.36
N ALA A 174 -26.47 14.41 -4.08
CA ALA A 174 -25.82 13.65 -3.00
C ALA A 174 -26.00 12.14 -3.17
N ARG A 175 -27.18 11.68 -3.61
CA ARG A 175 -27.44 10.26 -3.84
C ARG A 175 -26.74 9.77 -5.11
N MET A 176 -26.71 10.61 -6.13
CA MET A 176 -26.00 10.36 -7.39
C MET A 176 -24.51 10.14 -7.15
N ASP A 177 -23.85 10.98 -6.35
CA ASP A 177 -22.43 10.82 -6.03
C ASP A 177 -22.13 9.48 -5.32
N ILE A 178 -23.05 9.00 -4.47
CA ILE A 178 -22.94 7.68 -3.82
C ILE A 178 -23.01 6.56 -4.87
N LEU A 179 -24.01 6.61 -5.76
CA LEU A 179 -24.21 5.59 -6.80
C LEU A 179 -23.08 5.59 -7.84
N VAL A 180 -22.62 6.77 -8.25
CA VAL A 180 -21.45 6.94 -9.14
C VAL A 180 -20.22 6.32 -8.51
N ASN A 181 -19.94 6.62 -7.23
CA ASN A 181 -18.82 6.02 -6.52
C ASN A 181 -18.90 4.50 -6.50
N LEU A 182 -20.08 3.93 -6.29
CA LEU A 182 -20.28 2.48 -6.30
C LEU A 182 -20.03 1.86 -7.68
N VAL A 183 -20.53 2.49 -8.75
CA VAL A 183 -20.28 2.03 -10.13
C VAL A 183 -18.78 2.08 -10.44
N VAL A 184 -18.12 3.20 -10.12
CA VAL A 184 -16.68 3.37 -10.35
C VAL A 184 -15.86 2.35 -9.54
N GLN A 185 -16.23 2.10 -8.28
CA GLN A 185 -15.62 1.05 -7.45
C GLN A 185 -15.73 -0.34 -8.09
N ASN A 186 -16.87 -0.65 -8.72
CA ASN A 186 -17.07 -1.93 -9.40
C ASN A 186 -16.31 -2.02 -10.73
N MET A 187 -16.21 -0.92 -11.47
CA MET A 187 -15.54 -0.89 -12.78
C MET A 187 -14.01 -0.93 -12.66
N ILE A 188 -13.43 -0.02 -11.86
CA ILE A 188 -11.98 0.19 -11.82
C ILE A 188 -11.34 -0.09 -10.46
N GLY A 189 -12.14 -0.18 -9.38
CA GLY A 189 -11.67 -0.49 -8.02
C GLY A 189 -11.83 -1.96 -7.66
N TYR A 190 -11.58 -2.34 -6.40
CA TYR A 190 -11.66 -3.75 -5.96
C TYR A 190 -13.08 -4.23 -5.59
N GLY A 191 -14.12 -3.64 -6.18
CA GLY A 191 -15.52 -3.95 -5.88
C GLY A 191 -15.83 -3.79 -4.39
N LYS A 192 -16.47 -4.80 -3.78
CA LYS A 192 -16.79 -4.81 -2.34
C LYS A 192 -15.56 -4.71 -1.42
N LEU A 193 -14.37 -5.09 -1.89
CA LEU A 193 -13.13 -5.00 -1.10
C LEU A 193 -12.52 -3.60 -1.12
N ASP A 194 -12.94 -2.73 -2.05
CA ASP A 194 -12.33 -1.42 -2.25
C ASP A 194 -12.26 -0.56 -0.97
N PRO A 195 -13.30 -0.51 -0.10
CA PRO A 195 -13.20 0.20 1.19
C PRO A 195 -12.18 -0.43 2.14
N LEU A 196 -12.06 -1.75 2.16
CA LEU A 196 -11.10 -2.47 3.02
C LEU A 196 -9.66 -2.25 2.55
N VAL A 197 -9.42 -2.33 1.25
CA VAL A 197 -8.09 -2.11 0.66
C VAL A 197 -7.63 -0.67 0.89
N ARG A 198 -8.54 0.30 0.99
CA ARG A 198 -8.18 1.70 1.29
C ARG A 198 -7.99 2.03 2.76
N ASP A 199 -8.47 1.21 3.68
CA ASP A 199 -8.36 1.53 5.10
C ASP A 199 -6.95 1.24 5.63
N ASP A 200 -6.19 2.28 5.94
CA ASP A 200 -4.82 2.17 6.44
C ASP A 200 -4.73 1.60 7.87
N ASN A 201 -5.86 1.50 8.58
CA ASN A 201 -5.95 0.78 9.85
C ASN A 201 -5.93 -0.74 9.65
N LEU A 202 -6.08 -1.23 8.43
CA LEU A 202 -5.99 -2.64 8.08
C LEU A 202 -4.59 -3.00 7.56
N GLU A 203 -4.09 -4.13 8.02
CA GLU A 203 -2.83 -4.73 7.57
C GLU A 203 -3.09 -5.86 6.57
N GLU A 204 -4.17 -6.62 6.76
CA GLU A 204 -4.53 -7.74 5.88
C GLU A 204 -6.02 -7.79 5.60
N VAL A 205 -6.37 -8.16 4.37
CA VAL A 205 -7.75 -8.45 3.92
C VAL A 205 -7.78 -9.86 3.36
N MET A 206 -8.64 -10.71 3.90
CA MET A 206 -8.68 -12.16 3.63
C MET A 206 -10.06 -12.60 3.17
N VAL A 207 -10.17 -12.98 1.91
CA VAL A 207 -11.35 -13.62 1.31
C VAL A 207 -11.15 -15.13 1.31
N ILE A 208 -12.07 -15.85 1.94
CA ILE A 208 -11.98 -17.30 2.18
C ILE A 208 -13.03 -18.11 1.39
N GLY A 209 -13.48 -17.57 0.25
CA GLY A 209 -14.50 -18.16 -0.61
C GLY A 209 -15.85 -17.45 -0.57
N THR A 210 -16.86 -18.09 -1.16
CA THR A 210 -18.23 -17.56 -1.25
C THR A 210 -19.06 -17.86 0.00
N ARG A 211 -20.07 -17.02 0.27
CA ARG A 211 -21.03 -17.12 1.40
C ARG A 211 -20.36 -17.18 2.78
N LYS A 212 -19.11 -16.76 2.85
CA LYS A 212 -18.34 -16.60 4.08
C LYS A 212 -17.97 -15.12 4.23
N PRO A 213 -17.90 -14.60 5.45
CA PRO A 213 -17.49 -13.23 5.68
C PRO A 213 -16.02 -13.05 5.28
N VAL A 214 -15.69 -11.85 4.80
CA VAL A 214 -14.29 -11.42 4.63
C VAL A 214 -13.71 -11.17 6.03
N TYR A 215 -12.48 -11.59 6.25
CA TYR A 215 -11.73 -11.35 7.48
C TYR A 215 -10.70 -10.25 7.24
N VAL A 216 -10.38 -9.50 8.28
CA VAL A 216 -9.36 -8.45 8.22
C VAL A 216 -8.48 -8.47 9.46
N TRP A 217 -7.20 -8.14 9.30
CA TRP A 217 -6.31 -7.88 10.42
C TRP A 217 -6.23 -6.37 10.67
N HIS A 218 -6.86 -5.91 11.75
CA HIS A 218 -6.85 -4.51 12.16
C HIS A 218 -5.64 -4.22 13.05
N ARG A 219 -4.88 -3.17 12.77
CA ARG A 219 -3.63 -2.83 13.49
C ARG A 219 -3.80 -2.71 15.01
N LYS A 220 -4.96 -2.24 15.47
CA LYS A 220 -5.30 -2.08 16.91
C LYS A 220 -6.13 -3.23 17.51
N PHE A 221 -6.95 -3.90 16.71
CA PHE A 221 -7.96 -4.86 17.19
C PHE A 221 -7.70 -6.29 16.71
N TYR A 222 -6.60 -6.50 15.98
CA TYR A 222 -6.16 -7.76 15.42
C TYR A 222 -7.23 -8.37 14.49
N MET A 223 -7.35 -9.70 14.48
CA MET A 223 -8.30 -10.41 13.62
C MET A 223 -9.74 -9.96 13.88
N CYS A 224 -10.42 -9.48 12.83
CA CYS A 224 -11.81 -9.07 12.85
C CYS A 224 -12.59 -9.74 11.70
N LYS A 225 -13.86 -10.07 11.95
CA LYS A 225 -14.81 -10.54 10.93
C LYS A 225 -15.59 -9.36 10.38
N THR A 226 -15.72 -9.25 9.06
CA THR A 226 -16.49 -8.14 8.44
C THR A 226 -17.95 -8.53 8.18
N ASN A 227 -18.78 -7.53 7.87
CA ASN A 227 -20.13 -7.71 7.32
C ASN A 227 -20.16 -7.86 5.79
N ILE A 228 -19.01 -7.99 5.13
CA ILE A 228 -18.91 -8.19 3.68
C ILE A 228 -18.83 -9.69 3.39
N ALA A 229 -19.63 -10.16 2.44
CA ALA A 229 -19.57 -11.51 1.89
C ALA A 229 -19.83 -11.47 0.38
N PHE A 230 -19.38 -12.51 -0.32
CA PHE A 230 -19.60 -12.71 -1.75
C PHE A 230 -20.58 -13.86 -1.96
N ASP A 231 -21.68 -13.61 -2.66
CA ASP A 231 -22.66 -14.65 -3.00
C ASP A 231 -22.29 -15.39 -4.29
N ASP A 232 -21.70 -14.66 -5.25
CA ASP A 232 -21.24 -15.18 -6.53
C ASP A 232 -19.71 -15.25 -6.57
N GLU A 233 -19.21 -16.44 -6.92
CA GLU A 233 -17.79 -16.71 -7.14
C GLU A 233 -17.18 -15.82 -8.23
N ARG A 234 -17.98 -15.46 -9.25
CA ARG A 234 -17.54 -14.60 -10.35
C ARG A 234 -17.11 -13.22 -9.88
N GLU A 235 -17.69 -12.69 -8.80
CA GLU A 235 -17.27 -11.42 -8.23
C GLU A 235 -15.82 -11.49 -7.73
N ILE A 236 -15.45 -12.58 -7.05
CA ILE A 236 -14.09 -12.78 -6.55
C ILE A 236 -13.13 -13.03 -7.72
N LEU A 237 -13.51 -13.89 -8.67
CA LEU A 237 -12.70 -14.17 -9.87
C LEU A 237 -12.40 -12.90 -10.68
N ASN A 238 -13.40 -12.05 -10.92
CA ASN A 238 -13.21 -10.79 -11.63
C ASN A 238 -12.20 -9.87 -10.92
N ILE A 239 -12.18 -9.86 -9.58
CA ILE A 239 -11.19 -9.10 -8.80
C ILE A 239 -9.80 -9.70 -9.00
N ILE A 240 -9.67 -11.02 -8.86
CA ILE A 240 -8.38 -11.72 -9.00
C ILE A 240 -7.81 -11.58 -10.42
N GLU A 241 -8.64 -11.80 -11.46
CA GLU A 241 -8.24 -11.68 -12.86
C GLU A 241 -7.78 -10.26 -13.21
N ARG A 242 -8.44 -9.23 -12.66
CA ARG A 242 -8.01 -7.85 -12.83
C ARG A 242 -6.67 -7.59 -12.17
N ILE A 243 -6.46 -8.08 -10.94
CA ILE A 243 -5.15 -7.98 -10.27
C ILE A 243 -4.07 -8.66 -11.11
N ALA A 244 -4.35 -9.87 -11.62
CA ALA A 244 -3.43 -10.60 -12.48
C ALA A 244 -3.06 -9.80 -13.74
N ARG A 245 -4.06 -9.22 -14.43
CA ARG A 245 -3.85 -8.39 -15.62
C ARG A 245 -2.96 -7.17 -15.34
N GLN A 246 -3.23 -6.44 -14.26
CA GLN A 246 -2.46 -5.27 -13.87
C GLN A 246 -0.97 -5.57 -13.64
N VAL A 247 -0.64 -6.78 -13.19
CA VAL A 247 0.75 -7.21 -12.96
C VAL A 247 1.34 -8.04 -14.11
N GLY A 248 0.62 -8.16 -15.24
CA GLY A 248 1.05 -8.95 -16.39
C GLY A 248 1.13 -10.46 -16.12
N ARG A 249 0.39 -10.97 -15.13
CA ARG A 249 0.30 -12.40 -14.80
C ARG A 249 -1.03 -12.99 -15.29
N ARG A 250 -1.10 -14.32 -15.32
CA ARG A 250 -2.32 -15.06 -15.65
C ARG A 250 -2.67 -15.97 -14.49
N ILE A 251 -3.97 -16.20 -14.32
CA ILE A 251 -4.51 -17.17 -13.38
C ILE A 251 -5.65 -17.90 -14.08
N ASP A 252 -5.57 -19.23 -14.10
CA ASP A 252 -6.56 -20.10 -14.73
C ASP A 252 -6.49 -21.51 -14.13
N GLN A 253 -7.27 -22.46 -14.64
CA GLN A 253 -7.30 -23.82 -14.07
C GLN A 253 -5.97 -24.58 -14.22
N GLN A 254 -5.11 -24.18 -15.16
CA GLN A 254 -3.77 -24.77 -15.32
C GLN A 254 -2.76 -24.10 -14.39
N THR A 255 -2.91 -22.80 -14.14
CA THR A 255 -2.09 -22.01 -13.21
C THR A 255 -2.98 -21.38 -12.11
N PRO A 256 -3.45 -22.17 -11.12
CA PRO A 256 -4.49 -21.72 -10.19
C PRO A 256 -3.95 -20.89 -9.01
N LEU A 257 -2.65 -20.59 -9.01
CA LEU A 257 -1.95 -19.82 -7.99
C LEU A 257 -1.54 -18.45 -8.57
N LEU A 258 -1.77 -17.39 -7.81
CA LEU A 258 -1.33 -16.05 -8.18
C LEU A 258 -0.63 -15.40 -6.99
N ASP A 259 0.62 -15.02 -7.20
CA ASP A 259 1.33 -14.04 -6.39
C ASP A 259 1.51 -12.77 -7.20
N ALA A 260 1.11 -11.63 -6.64
CA ALA A 260 1.06 -10.35 -7.33
C ALA A 260 1.35 -9.18 -6.39
N ARG A 261 1.64 -8.01 -6.98
CA ARG A 261 1.85 -6.76 -6.25
C ARG A 261 0.96 -5.66 -6.82
N LEU A 262 0.16 -5.04 -5.97
CA LEU A 262 -0.70 -3.92 -6.35
C LEU A 262 0.14 -2.65 -6.58
N PRO A 263 -0.40 -1.63 -7.30
CA PRO A 263 0.31 -0.37 -7.52
C PRO A 263 0.70 0.40 -6.25
N ASP A 264 -0.03 0.20 -5.14
CA ASP A 264 0.29 0.76 -3.82
C ASP A 264 1.41 0.00 -3.08
N GLY A 265 1.95 -1.05 -3.71
CA GLY A 265 2.97 -1.92 -3.17
C GLY A 265 2.44 -3.12 -2.39
N SER A 266 1.13 -3.20 -2.11
CA SER A 266 0.51 -4.29 -1.35
C SER A 266 0.72 -5.65 -2.03
N ARG A 267 0.98 -6.69 -1.22
CA ARG A 267 1.15 -8.07 -1.72
C ARG A 267 -0.20 -8.75 -1.84
N VAL A 268 -0.36 -9.52 -2.90
CA VAL A 268 -1.58 -10.29 -3.15
C VAL A 268 -1.21 -11.73 -3.38
N ASN A 269 -1.84 -12.61 -2.61
CA ASN A 269 -1.89 -14.03 -2.91
C ASN A 269 -3.35 -14.39 -3.25
N ALA A 270 -3.56 -15.15 -4.31
CA ALA A 270 -4.87 -15.67 -4.66
C ALA A 270 -4.79 -17.11 -5.14
N THR A 271 -5.85 -17.87 -4.84
CA THR A 271 -5.98 -19.25 -5.30
C THR A 271 -7.37 -19.50 -5.85
N ILE A 272 -7.46 -20.31 -6.91
CA ILE A 272 -8.74 -20.69 -7.54
C ILE A 272 -8.89 -22.22 -7.62
N ARG A 273 -10.05 -22.71 -8.07
CA ARG A 273 -10.22 -24.15 -8.32
C ARG A 273 -9.21 -24.64 -9.37
N PRO A 274 -8.70 -25.89 -9.26
CA PRO A 274 -9.16 -26.97 -8.37
C PRO A 274 -8.53 -26.99 -6.95
N ILE A 275 -7.52 -26.18 -6.66
CA ILE A 275 -6.79 -26.26 -5.38
C ILE A 275 -7.57 -25.65 -4.21
N SER A 276 -8.44 -24.68 -4.48
CA SER A 276 -9.32 -24.09 -3.47
C SER A 276 -10.73 -24.67 -3.54
N LEU A 277 -11.02 -25.62 -2.65
CA LEU A 277 -12.25 -26.43 -2.66
C LEU A 277 -13.51 -25.58 -2.40
N ASP A 278 -13.41 -24.59 -1.52
CA ASP A 278 -14.52 -23.73 -1.09
C ASP A 278 -14.74 -22.49 -1.99
N GLY A 279 -14.10 -22.48 -3.16
CA GLY A 279 -14.10 -21.35 -4.09
C GLY A 279 -12.85 -20.46 -3.96
N PRO A 280 -12.75 -19.37 -4.73
CA PRO A 280 -11.55 -18.55 -4.84
C PRO A 280 -11.20 -17.89 -3.51
N THR A 281 -9.91 -17.88 -3.18
CA THR A 281 -9.38 -17.15 -2.03
C THR A 281 -8.48 -16.01 -2.49
N LEU A 282 -8.42 -14.97 -1.68
CA LEU A 282 -7.62 -13.78 -1.94
C LEU A 282 -7.15 -13.19 -0.61
N THR A 283 -5.85 -13.04 -0.45
CA THR A 283 -5.23 -12.37 0.70
C THR A 283 -4.45 -11.17 0.19
N ILE A 284 -4.82 -9.98 0.66
CA ILE A 284 -4.12 -8.73 0.38
C ILE A 284 -3.41 -8.30 1.66
N ARG A 285 -2.08 -8.30 1.64
CA ARG A 285 -1.25 -7.79 2.74
C ARG A 285 -0.77 -6.39 2.38
N LYS A 286 -1.23 -5.42 3.16
CA LYS A 286 -0.97 -4.00 2.99
C LYS A 286 0.27 -3.57 3.76
N PHE A 287 1.05 -2.69 3.14
CA PHE A 287 2.08 -1.94 3.84
C PHE A 287 1.48 -0.69 4.50
N LYS A 288 2.08 -0.27 5.62
CA LYS A 288 1.69 1.01 6.23
C LYS A 288 2.17 2.11 5.28
N LYS A 289 1.25 3.01 4.88
CA LYS A 289 1.59 4.15 4.01
C LYS A 289 2.60 5.10 4.66
N ASP A 290 2.53 5.22 5.99
CA ASP A 290 3.44 6.01 6.80
C ASP A 290 4.25 5.10 7.73
N PRO A 291 5.55 4.88 7.46
CA PRO A 291 6.36 3.94 8.22
C PRO A 291 6.51 4.40 9.67
N LEU A 292 6.68 3.46 10.60
CA LEU A 292 6.98 3.84 11.98
C LEU A 292 8.37 4.47 12.06
N THR A 293 8.45 5.58 12.78
CA THR A 293 9.70 6.33 12.99
C THR A 293 10.38 5.90 14.28
N ILE A 294 11.63 6.33 14.48
CA ILE A 294 12.32 6.09 15.76
C ILE A 294 11.57 6.72 16.94
N ILE A 295 10.88 7.84 16.74
CA ILE A 295 10.08 8.50 17.76
C ILE A 295 8.89 7.63 18.17
N ASP A 296 8.27 6.92 17.23
CA ASP A 296 7.20 5.98 17.53
C ASP A 296 7.72 4.79 18.34
N LEU A 297 8.89 4.26 17.97
CA LEU A 297 9.52 3.16 18.70
C LEU A 297 9.92 3.56 20.13
N LEU A 298 10.32 4.82 20.36
CA LEU A 298 10.52 5.38 21.71
C LEU A 298 9.20 5.46 22.48
N LYS A 299 8.12 5.97 21.87
CA LYS A 299 6.80 6.08 22.49
C LYS A 299 6.21 4.71 22.85
N TYR A 300 6.46 3.70 22.04
CA TYR A 300 6.01 2.32 22.29
C TYR A 300 6.89 1.59 23.32
N GLY A 301 7.99 2.19 23.76
CA GLY A 301 8.95 1.55 24.66
C GLY A 301 9.73 0.40 24.02
N THR A 302 9.78 0.34 22.67
CA THR A 302 10.63 -0.61 21.94
C THR A 302 12.11 -0.25 22.09
N PHE A 303 12.40 1.06 22.09
CA PHE A 303 13.71 1.60 22.47
C PHE A 303 13.57 2.59 23.60
N ASN A 304 14.65 2.75 24.38
CA ASN A 304 14.84 3.94 25.20
C ASN A 304 15.72 4.96 24.43
N LEU A 305 15.80 6.19 24.93
CA LEU A 305 16.53 7.27 24.26
C LEU A 305 18.03 6.96 24.10
N GLU A 306 18.63 6.32 25.10
CA GLU A 306 20.06 5.98 25.10
C GLU A 306 20.40 4.99 23.98
N ILE A 307 19.62 3.92 23.83
CA ILE A 307 19.81 2.91 22.77
C ILE A 307 19.53 3.54 21.41
N ALA A 308 18.46 4.32 21.27
CA ALA A 308 18.16 4.99 20.01
C ALA A 308 19.28 5.94 19.58
N SER A 309 19.86 6.68 20.52
CA SER A 309 20.99 7.59 20.27
C SER A 309 22.25 6.82 19.88
N LEU A 310 22.55 5.71 20.55
CA LEU A 310 23.67 4.84 20.21
C LEU A 310 23.51 4.25 18.79
N LEU A 311 22.32 3.75 18.47
CA LEU A 311 22.02 3.23 17.15
C LEU A 311 22.07 4.31 16.08
N TRP A 312 21.69 5.56 16.40
CA TRP A 312 21.89 6.68 15.49
C TRP A 312 23.38 6.89 15.20
N VAL A 313 24.24 6.93 16.21
CA VAL A 313 25.71 7.06 16.01
C VAL A 313 26.24 5.93 15.12
N PHE A 314 25.77 4.70 15.33
CA PHE A 314 26.15 3.54 14.53
C PHE A 314 25.68 3.63 13.08
N VAL A 315 24.44 4.05 12.85
CA VAL A 315 23.90 4.15 11.49
C VAL A 315 24.47 5.38 10.78
N ASP A 316 24.49 6.54 11.38
CA ASP A 316 25.01 7.77 10.75
C ASP A 316 26.52 7.66 10.49
N GLY A 317 27.27 7.17 11.50
CA GLY A 317 28.72 7.11 11.49
C GLY A 317 29.41 8.41 11.92
N LEU A 318 28.68 9.52 12.08
CA LEU A 318 29.12 10.84 12.55
C LEU A 318 30.46 11.29 11.95
N GLY A 319 30.59 11.15 10.63
CA GLY A 319 31.78 11.57 9.88
C GLY A 319 32.98 10.62 9.95
N VAL A 320 32.83 9.44 10.56
CA VAL A 320 33.85 8.39 10.55
C VAL A 320 33.45 7.30 9.56
N LYS A 321 32.89 6.19 10.05
CA LYS A 321 32.34 5.11 9.23
C LYS A 321 31.10 4.55 9.93
N PRO A 322 30.01 4.31 9.21
CA PRO A 322 28.87 3.65 9.78
C PRO A 322 29.23 2.22 10.21
N ALA A 323 28.55 1.76 11.24
CA ALA A 323 28.61 0.38 11.68
C ALA A 323 27.62 -0.50 10.92
N ASN A 324 27.80 -1.79 11.13
CA ASN A 324 27.22 -2.85 10.36
C ASN A 324 26.13 -3.47 11.20
N VAL A 325 24.88 -3.27 10.80
CA VAL A 325 23.74 -3.54 11.67
C VAL A 325 22.94 -4.71 11.14
N LEU A 326 22.77 -5.73 11.99
CA LEU A 326 21.86 -6.85 11.76
C LEU A 326 20.70 -6.76 12.76
N VAL A 327 19.47 -6.74 12.25
CA VAL A 327 18.26 -6.78 13.07
C VAL A 327 17.70 -8.21 13.06
N ALA A 328 17.81 -8.90 14.20
CA ALA A 328 17.38 -10.28 14.35
C ALA A 328 16.12 -10.41 15.23
N GLY A 329 15.37 -11.51 15.05
CA GLY A 329 14.12 -11.76 15.79
C GLY A 329 13.18 -12.73 15.07
N GLY A 330 12.15 -13.21 15.77
CA GLY A 330 11.14 -14.11 15.21
C GLY A 330 10.27 -13.46 14.11
N THR A 331 9.48 -14.26 13.42
CA THR A 331 8.46 -13.74 12.48
C THR A 331 7.46 -12.87 13.24
N GLY A 332 7.13 -11.70 12.70
CA GLY A 332 6.21 -10.75 13.34
C GLY A 332 6.79 -9.95 14.51
N SER A 333 8.08 -10.09 14.84
CA SER A 333 8.71 -9.35 15.96
C SER A 333 9.07 -7.89 15.65
N GLY A 334 8.70 -7.37 14.47
CA GLY A 334 9.00 -6.00 14.07
C GLY A 334 10.38 -5.77 13.45
N LYS A 335 11.09 -6.80 12.96
CA LYS A 335 12.43 -6.66 12.35
C LYS A 335 12.49 -5.60 11.24
N THR A 336 11.65 -5.74 10.21
CA THR A 336 11.63 -4.80 9.09
C THR A 336 11.22 -3.40 9.52
N THR A 337 10.31 -3.29 10.50
CA THR A 337 9.92 -2.02 11.11
C THR A 337 11.11 -1.33 11.76
N THR A 338 11.88 -2.05 12.58
CA THR A 338 13.09 -1.53 13.23
C THR A 338 14.15 -1.15 12.20
N LEU A 339 14.38 -2.01 11.19
CA LEU A 339 15.32 -1.72 10.10
C LEU A 339 14.94 -0.42 9.38
N ASN A 340 13.66 -0.26 9.03
CA ASN A 340 13.16 0.93 8.34
C ASN A 340 13.33 2.20 9.20
N ALA A 341 12.99 2.14 10.49
CA ALA A 341 13.15 3.25 11.42
C ALA A 341 14.63 3.66 11.59
N LEU A 342 15.53 2.68 11.69
CA LEU A 342 16.97 2.94 11.80
C LEU A 342 17.55 3.48 10.49
N ALA A 343 17.09 2.99 9.33
CA ALA A 343 17.55 3.46 8.04
C ALA A 343 17.21 4.94 7.77
N MET A 344 16.29 5.54 8.52
CA MET A 344 16.05 7.00 8.49
C MET A 344 17.23 7.82 9.04
N PHE A 345 18.15 7.21 9.79
CA PHE A 345 19.38 7.84 10.25
C PHE A 345 20.52 7.84 9.21
N ILE A 346 20.31 7.22 8.05
CA ILE A 346 21.30 7.27 6.98
C ILE A 346 21.40 8.72 6.46
N PRO A 347 22.61 9.30 6.34
CA PRO A 347 22.77 10.66 5.83
C PRO A 347 22.15 10.82 4.43
N PRO A 348 21.41 11.91 4.17
CA PRO A 348 20.69 12.09 2.91
C PRO A 348 21.60 12.26 1.68
N SER A 349 22.89 12.55 1.90
CA SER A 349 23.90 12.65 0.84
C SER A 349 24.39 11.30 0.31
N GLU A 350 24.08 10.20 1.00
CA GLU A 350 24.56 8.87 0.66
C GLU A 350 23.67 8.17 -0.37
N ARG A 351 24.30 7.39 -1.25
CA ARG A 351 23.61 6.49 -2.19
C ARG A 351 23.24 5.20 -1.50
N VAL A 352 21.93 4.93 -1.41
CA VAL A 352 21.39 3.72 -0.79
C VAL A 352 20.89 2.76 -1.87
N ILE A 353 21.21 1.48 -1.73
CA ILE A 353 20.61 0.41 -2.54
C ILE A 353 19.93 -0.59 -1.60
N SER A 354 18.61 -0.75 -1.74
CA SER A 354 17.87 -1.77 -1.01
C SER A 354 17.57 -2.98 -1.89
N ILE A 355 17.64 -4.18 -1.31
CA ILE A 355 17.38 -5.45 -1.96
C ILE A 355 16.39 -6.21 -1.09
N GLU A 356 15.21 -6.53 -1.62
CA GLU A 356 14.13 -7.13 -0.85
C GLU A 356 13.42 -8.19 -1.70
N ASP A 357 12.88 -9.25 -1.09
CA ASP A 357 11.99 -10.17 -1.84
C ASP A 357 10.72 -9.46 -2.30
N THR A 358 10.28 -8.51 -1.50
CA THR A 358 9.34 -7.49 -1.96
C THR A 358 9.57 -6.26 -1.12
N ALA A 359 9.64 -5.11 -1.78
CA ALA A 359 10.04 -3.86 -1.21
C ALA A 359 9.03 -3.37 -0.16
N GLU A 360 9.43 -3.46 1.11
CA GLU A 360 8.70 -2.99 2.28
C GLU A 360 9.28 -1.67 2.80
N LEU A 361 10.59 -1.43 2.59
CA LEU A 361 11.27 -0.23 3.07
C LEU A 361 10.72 1.04 2.44
N GLN A 362 10.73 2.12 3.23
CA GLN A 362 10.29 3.45 2.83
C GLN A 362 11.23 4.47 3.47
N LEU A 363 12.22 4.92 2.70
CA LEU A 363 13.30 5.76 3.20
C LEU A 363 13.13 7.20 2.70
N PRO A 364 13.33 8.23 3.56
CA PRO A 364 13.30 9.63 3.16
C PRO A 364 14.62 10.05 2.49
N ILE A 365 15.11 9.27 1.53
CA ILE A 365 16.40 9.47 0.86
C ILE A 365 16.18 9.58 -0.64
N GLU A 366 16.71 10.63 -1.25
CA GLU A 366 16.54 10.90 -2.68
C GLU A 366 17.40 9.96 -3.54
N HIS A 367 18.66 9.73 -3.15
CA HIS A 367 19.60 8.91 -3.91
C HIS A 367 19.46 7.40 -3.61
N TRP A 368 18.25 6.88 -3.77
CA TRP A 368 17.88 5.52 -3.41
C TRP A 368 17.52 4.66 -4.62
N VAL A 369 18.15 3.49 -4.74
CA VAL A 369 17.79 2.46 -5.71
C VAL A 369 17.13 1.28 -4.99
N ARG A 370 15.96 0.86 -5.50
CA ARG A 370 15.19 -0.26 -4.96
C ARG A 370 15.28 -1.44 -5.91
N LEU A 371 15.75 -2.57 -5.42
CA LEU A 371 15.84 -3.82 -6.16
C LEU A 371 14.95 -4.86 -5.49
N GLU A 372 14.20 -5.60 -6.31
CA GLU A 372 13.37 -6.70 -5.86
C GLU A 372 13.81 -8.00 -6.52
N THR A 373 13.75 -9.10 -5.77
CA THR A 373 13.91 -10.43 -6.36
C THR A 373 12.77 -10.71 -7.33
N ARG A 374 13.05 -11.57 -8.31
CA ARG A 374 12.05 -11.98 -9.30
C ARG A 374 11.97 -13.50 -9.31
N PRO A 375 10.85 -14.11 -8.94
CA PRO A 375 10.70 -15.56 -9.08
C PRO A 375 10.75 -15.95 -10.57
N PRO A 376 11.04 -17.22 -10.89
CA PRO A 376 10.99 -17.68 -12.26
C PRO A 376 9.58 -17.51 -12.85
N ASN A 377 9.50 -17.36 -14.16
CA ASN A 377 8.24 -17.40 -14.89
C ASN A 377 7.64 -18.83 -14.86
N ILE A 378 6.45 -18.99 -15.45
CA ILE A 378 5.74 -20.29 -15.52
C ILE A 378 6.58 -21.39 -16.20
N GLU A 379 7.51 -21.01 -17.08
CA GLU A 379 8.44 -21.92 -17.76
C GLU A 379 9.72 -22.22 -16.94
N GLY A 380 9.79 -21.75 -15.69
CA GLY A 380 10.96 -21.94 -14.82
C GLY A 380 12.16 -21.06 -15.19
N ARG A 381 11.97 -19.98 -15.96
CA ARG A 381 13.04 -19.13 -16.50
C ARG A 381 13.01 -17.71 -15.95
N GLY A 382 14.17 -17.07 -15.98
CA GLY A 382 14.30 -15.64 -15.68
C GLY A 382 14.18 -15.32 -14.18
N GLU A 383 14.44 -16.29 -13.31
CA GLU A 383 14.63 -16.01 -11.88
C GLU A 383 15.78 -15.00 -11.68
N ILE A 384 15.58 -14.07 -10.76
CA ILE A 384 16.61 -13.16 -10.27
C ILE A 384 16.58 -13.30 -8.74
N THR A 385 17.62 -13.93 -8.20
CA THR A 385 17.71 -14.22 -6.78
C THR A 385 18.23 -13.00 -6.00
N MET A 386 18.09 -13.03 -4.68
CA MET A 386 18.68 -12.00 -3.83
C MET A 386 20.20 -11.97 -3.97
N ASP A 387 20.84 -13.14 -4.10
CA ASP A 387 22.27 -13.28 -4.31
C ASP A 387 22.74 -12.60 -5.61
N ASP A 388 21.99 -12.78 -6.70
CA ASP A 388 22.26 -12.10 -7.98
C ASP A 388 22.23 -10.58 -7.83
N LEU A 389 21.24 -10.07 -7.09
CA LEU A 389 21.10 -8.64 -6.84
C LEU A 389 22.24 -8.12 -5.97
N VAL A 390 22.58 -8.80 -4.87
CA VAL A 390 23.70 -8.39 -3.99
C VAL A 390 24.98 -8.32 -4.81
N LYS A 391 25.30 -9.34 -5.61
CA LYS A 391 26.48 -9.32 -6.52
C LYS A 391 26.45 -8.14 -7.48
N ASN A 392 25.29 -7.84 -8.06
CA ASN A 392 25.13 -6.71 -8.96
C ASN A 392 25.35 -5.36 -8.26
N THR A 393 24.86 -5.21 -7.02
CA THR A 393 25.00 -3.94 -6.27
C THR A 393 26.45 -3.54 -6.02
N LEU A 394 27.38 -4.49 -5.92
CA LEU A 394 28.81 -4.21 -5.75
C LEU A 394 29.42 -3.41 -6.91
N ARG A 395 28.76 -3.38 -8.06
CA ARG A 395 29.17 -2.61 -9.25
C ARG A 395 28.45 -1.27 -9.38
N MET A 396 27.51 -0.98 -8.48
CA MET A 396 26.65 0.20 -8.54
C MET A 396 27.18 1.37 -7.70
N ARG A 397 28.38 1.23 -7.14
CA ARG A 397 29.02 2.19 -6.22
C ARG A 397 28.06 2.65 -5.10
N PRO A 398 27.48 1.74 -4.30
CA PRO A 398 26.66 2.12 -3.16
C PRO A 398 27.51 2.70 -2.02
N ASP A 399 26.95 3.66 -1.30
CA ASP A 399 27.45 4.02 0.04
C ASP A 399 26.83 3.09 1.10
N ARG A 400 25.55 2.71 0.91
CA ARG A 400 24.81 1.76 1.74
C ARG A 400 24.17 0.65 0.90
N ILE A 401 24.25 -0.57 1.42
CA ILE A 401 23.47 -1.71 0.93
C ILE A 401 22.56 -2.17 2.07
N ILE A 402 21.25 -2.23 1.82
CA ILE A 402 20.26 -2.76 2.76
C ILE A 402 19.69 -4.04 2.16
N VAL A 403 19.81 -5.15 2.88
CA VAL A 403 19.18 -6.41 2.51
C VAL A 403 18.01 -6.64 3.45
N GLY A 404 16.79 -6.71 2.90
CA GLY A 404 15.56 -6.74 3.71
C GLY A 404 15.47 -7.96 4.61
N GLU A 405 15.84 -9.12 4.10
CA GLU A 405 15.91 -10.36 4.87
C GLU A 405 16.91 -11.33 4.24
N VAL A 406 17.74 -11.97 5.06
CA VAL A 406 18.74 -12.95 4.62
C VAL A 406 18.32 -14.33 5.13
N ARG A 407 18.10 -15.27 4.20
CA ARG A 407 17.61 -16.64 4.44
C ARG A 407 18.44 -17.73 3.75
N GLY A 408 19.40 -17.37 2.92
CA GLY A 408 20.08 -18.31 2.05
C GLY A 408 21.45 -17.86 1.52
N PRO A 409 21.83 -18.28 0.31
CA PRO A 409 23.17 -18.07 -0.26
C PRO A 409 23.65 -16.62 -0.31
N GLU A 410 22.72 -15.68 -0.41
CA GLU A 410 23.00 -14.24 -0.40
C GLU A 410 23.73 -13.78 0.86
N ALA A 411 23.62 -14.52 1.97
CA ALA A 411 24.36 -14.26 3.20
C ALA A 411 25.87 -14.15 2.93
N ARG A 412 26.43 -15.13 2.21
CA ARG A 412 27.87 -15.17 1.89
C ARG A 412 28.29 -13.98 1.04
N THR A 413 27.50 -13.66 0.02
CA THR A 413 27.78 -12.51 -0.85
C THR A 413 27.64 -11.20 -0.08
N MET A 414 26.67 -11.08 0.82
CA MET A 414 26.51 -9.95 1.71
C MET A 414 27.76 -9.78 2.58
N PHE A 415 28.25 -10.83 3.24
CA PHE A 415 29.51 -10.80 4.00
C PHE A 415 30.73 -10.45 3.12
N THR A 416 30.71 -10.82 1.84
CA THR A 416 31.77 -10.42 0.89
C THR A 416 31.68 -8.93 0.53
N ALA A 417 30.47 -8.40 0.34
CA ALA A 417 30.22 -6.96 0.10
C ALA A 417 30.80 -6.11 1.22
N MET A 418 30.48 -6.56 2.42
CA MET A 418 30.88 -6.02 3.72
C MET A 418 32.41 -6.02 3.90
N ASN A 419 33.10 -7.01 3.34
CA ASN A 419 34.56 -7.11 3.33
C ASN A 419 35.26 -6.18 2.32
N THR A 420 34.66 -5.97 1.14
CA THR A 420 35.29 -5.21 0.02
C THR A 420 35.25 -3.68 0.16
N GLY A 421 34.97 -3.15 1.36
CA GLY A 421 35.02 -1.71 1.64
C GLY A 421 33.71 -0.96 1.46
N HIS A 422 32.60 -1.65 1.21
CA HIS A 422 31.28 -1.09 1.49
C HIS A 422 31.12 -1.07 3.01
N ASN A 423 30.80 0.07 3.60
CA ASN A 423 30.72 0.22 5.06
C ASN A 423 29.31 -0.22 5.54
N GLY A 424 29.04 -1.38 6.12
CA GLY A 424 29.74 -2.65 6.00
C GLY A 424 29.18 -3.88 6.73
N ALA A 425 30.10 -4.83 6.98
CA ALA A 425 30.13 -5.90 7.98
C ALA A 425 31.48 -6.62 8.02
N LEU A 426 31.50 -7.79 8.65
CA LEU A 426 32.67 -8.52 9.14
C LEU A 426 33.29 -9.47 8.09
N TYR A 427 34.61 -9.57 8.17
CA TYR A 427 35.60 -10.25 7.33
C TYR A 427 35.56 -11.79 7.46
N ASP A 428 35.93 -12.53 6.41
CA ASP A 428 36.08 -14.01 6.35
C ASP A 428 37.02 -14.58 7.44
N PHE A 429 38.11 -13.86 7.76
CA PHE A 429 39.00 -14.19 8.87
C PHE A 429 38.67 -13.42 10.17
N SER A 430 37.46 -12.85 10.30
CA SER A 430 37.03 -12.23 11.56
C SER A 430 36.81 -13.31 12.59
N VAL A 431 37.50 -13.17 13.70
CA VAL A 431 37.24 -13.96 14.88
C VAL A 431 35.97 -13.40 15.54
N ILE A 432 34.89 -14.16 15.50
CA ILE A 432 33.65 -13.88 16.26
C ILE A 432 33.59 -14.76 17.50
N GLN A 433 33.02 -14.23 18.58
CA GLN A 433 32.78 -15.00 19.80
C GLN A 433 31.34 -15.51 19.80
N LEU A 434 31.18 -16.82 19.84
CA LEU A 434 29.90 -17.49 20.00
C LEU A 434 29.38 -17.34 21.43
N SER A 435 28.07 -17.52 21.64
CA SER A 435 27.42 -17.42 22.96
C SER A 435 27.94 -18.44 23.99
N ASN A 436 28.61 -19.50 23.54
CA ASN A 436 29.29 -20.49 24.38
C ASN A 436 30.74 -20.09 24.75
N GLY A 437 31.17 -18.89 24.39
CA GLY A 437 32.51 -18.36 24.66
C GLY A 437 33.57 -18.80 23.64
N LYS A 438 33.25 -19.67 22.67
CA LYS A 438 34.19 -20.12 21.63
C LYS A 438 34.43 -19.02 20.62
N PHE A 439 35.69 -18.79 20.28
CA PHE A 439 36.07 -17.92 19.17
C PHE A 439 36.18 -18.76 17.90
N VAL A 440 35.50 -18.34 16.83
CA VAL A 440 35.53 -19.01 15.52
C VAL A 440 35.77 -17.97 14.43
N LEU A 441 36.37 -18.41 13.32
CA LEU A 441 36.34 -17.61 12.11
C LEU A 441 34.90 -17.63 11.58
N ILE A 442 34.39 -16.46 11.21
CA ILE A 442 33.03 -16.37 10.69
C ILE A 442 32.86 -17.16 9.38
N GLY A 443 33.93 -17.29 8.57
CA GLY A 443 33.94 -18.14 7.37
C GLY A 443 33.65 -19.61 7.69
N ASP A 444 34.35 -20.18 8.67
CA ASP A 444 34.16 -21.58 9.09
C ASP A 444 32.73 -21.84 9.59
N LEU A 445 32.14 -20.87 10.33
CA LEU A 445 30.76 -20.99 10.81
C LEU A 445 29.74 -20.97 9.66
N VAL A 446 29.99 -20.17 8.62
CA VAL A 446 29.08 -20.05 7.47
C VAL A 446 29.17 -21.28 6.55
N GLU A 447 30.32 -21.96 6.47
CA GLU A 447 30.45 -23.21 5.71
C GLU A 447 29.85 -24.43 6.42
N GLU A 448 29.74 -24.39 7.76
CA GLU A 448 29.10 -25.43 8.56
C GLU A 448 27.56 -25.32 8.62
N LEU A 449 26.99 -24.17 8.24
CA LEU A 449 25.54 -23.89 8.18
C LEU A 449 24.97 -24.15 6.79
#